data_AF-A0A7C1SPY7-F1
#
_entry.id   AF-A0A7C1SPY7-F1
#
_cell.length_a   1.000
_cell.length_b   1.000
_cell.length_c   1.000
_cell.angle_alpha   90.00
_cell.angle_beta   90.00
_cell.angle_gamma   90.00
#
_symmetry.space_group_name_H-M   'P 1'
#
loop_
_entity.id
_entity.type
_entity.pdbx_description
1 polymer ?
#
loop_
_entity_poly.entity_id
_entity_poly.type
_entity_poly.pdbx_seq_one_letter_code
_entity_poly.pdbx_strand_id
1 'polypeptide(L)'
;MDQSQTAATFHWASPLGVSVICFLVSGVVHLLIGILTPIFVNSQFGRSAIFISQRTDTELFGAAPSELLDRNKELATFRTLFMTNAGGSLVIIGILIVSLAWFGLRQHQVWAFVTLVLAGLVVLPYWYLIFKPYLNAGISIRFGDLPPIFWIPTLALLPGIIFGWLGLRS
;
A
#
# COMPACT_ATOMS: atom_id res chain seq x y z
N MET A 1 -41.65 17.17 16.08
CA MET A 1 -41.38 15.75 16.33
C MET A 1 -39.88 15.56 16.21
N ASP A 2 -39.18 15.65 17.34
CA ASP A 2 -37.76 15.31 17.44
C ASP A 2 -37.60 13.81 17.24
N GLN A 3 -37.26 13.41 16.02
CA GLN A 3 -36.60 12.14 15.80
C GLN A 3 -35.15 12.33 16.24
N SER A 4 -34.90 12.14 17.53
CA SER A 4 -33.56 11.84 18.03
C SER A 4 -33.08 10.59 17.30
N GLN A 5 -32.43 10.77 16.15
CA GLN A 5 -31.60 9.75 15.55
C GLN A 5 -30.58 9.38 16.63
N THR A 6 -30.79 8.25 17.28
CA THR A 6 -29.75 7.60 18.08
C THR A 6 -28.59 7.36 17.11
N ALA A 7 -27.61 8.28 17.12
CA ALA A 7 -26.38 8.09 16.39
C ALA A 7 -25.81 6.76 16.86
N ALA A 8 -25.69 5.79 15.94
CA ALA A 8 -25.14 4.48 16.26
C ALA A 8 -23.77 4.66 16.93
N THR A 9 -23.68 4.30 18.20
CA THR A 9 -22.46 4.52 18.99
C THR A 9 -21.38 3.56 18.50
N PHE A 10 -20.25 4.10 18.05
CA PHE A 10 -19.13 3.30 17.57
C PHE A 10 -18.43 2.55 18.71
N HIS A 11 -18.11 1.27 18.48
CA HIS A 11 -17.38 0.41 19.41
C HIS A 11 -16.20 -0.27 18.71
N TRP A 12 -15.01 -0.24 19.31
CA TRP A 12 -13.80 -0.82 18.72
C TRP A 12 -13.84 -2.34 18.55
N ALA A 13 -14.54 -3.04 19.43
CA ALA A 13 -14.69 -4.50 19.39
C ALA A 13 -15.78 -4.97 18.41
N SER A 14 -16.47 -4.06 17.70
CA SER A 14 -17.47 -4.43 16.70
C SER A 14 -16.82 -4.81 15.36
N PRO A 15 -17.56 -5.45 14.44
CA PRO A 15 -17.10 -5.65 13.07
C PRO A 15 -16.64 -4.35 12.39
N LEU A 16 -17.38 -3.25 12.56
CA LEU A 16 -16.97 -1.96 12.01
C LEU A 16 -15.66 -1.47 12.64
N GLY A 17 -15.46 -1.69 13.94
CA GLY A 17 -14.20 -1.38 14.63
C GLY A 17 -13.00 -2.13 14.04
N VAL A 18 -13.15 -3.43 13.77
CA VAL A 18 -12.12 -4.25 13.10
C VAL A 18 -11.82 -3.70 11.70
N SER A 19 -12.86 -3.34 10.94
CA SER A 19 -12.70 -2.74 9.60
C SER A 19 -11.89 -1.44 9.64
N VAL A 20 -12.23 -0.54 10.57
CA VAL A 20 -11.49 0.71 10.79
C VAL A 20 -10.03 0.41 11.11
N ILE A 21 -9.73 -0.54 12.00
CA ILE A 21 -8.35 -0.92 12.34
C ILE A 21 -7.61 -1.43 11.10
N CYS A 22 -8.22 -2.29 10.29
CA CYS A 22 -7.60 -2.80 9.06
C CYS A 22 -7.21 -1.67 8.10
N PHE A 23 -8.11 -0.72 7.85
CA PHE A 23 -7.81 0.42 6.97
C PHE A 23 -6.80 1.39 7.61
N LEU A 24 -6.82 1.59 8.92
CA LEU A 24 -5.80 2.38 9.63
C LEU A 24 -4.41 1.75 9.50
N VAL A 25 -4.29 0.43 9.70
CA VAL A 25 -3.02 -0.30 9.51
C VAL A 25 -2.52 -0.14 8.08
N SER A 26 -3.41 -0.31 7.09
CA SER A 26 -3.07 -0.06 5.69
C SER A 26 -2.55 1.36 5.46
N GLY A 27 -3.26 2.39 5.93
CA GLY A 27 -2.87 3.79 5.76
C GLY A 27 -1.56 4.14 6.47
N VAL A 28 -1.33 3.62 7.68
CA VAL A 28 -0.08 3.81 8.44
C VAL A 28 1.10 3.16 7.71
N VAL A 29 0.92 1.97 7.13
CA VAL A 29 1.98 1.32 6.34
C VAL A 29 2.35 2.16 5.12
N HIS A 30 1.36 2.71 4.39
CA HIS A 30 1.61 3.63 3.28
C HIS A 30 2.38 4.87 3.73
N LEU A 31 1.97 5.48 4.85
CA LEU A 31 2.64 6.63 5.46
C LEU A 31 4.10 6.33 5.79
N LEU A 32 4.35 5.25 6.56
CA LEU A 32 5.69 4.89 7.01
C LEU A 32 6.60 4.58 5.82
N ILE A 33 6.15 3.75 4.88
CA ILE A 33 6.95 3.43 3.69
C ILE A 33 7.20 4.69 2.86
N GLY A 34 6.18 5.53 2.66
CA GLY A 34 6.30 6.77 1.89
C GLY A 34 7.30 7.76 2.50
N ILE A 35 7.25 7.97 3.82
CA ILE A 35 8.19 8.85 4.55
C ILE A 35 9.61 8.30 4.50
N LEU A 36 9.76 6.98 4.68
CA LEU A 36 11.09 6.35 4.77
C LEU A 36 11.75 6.18 3.40
N THR A 37 11.00 6.09 2.31
CA THR A 37 11.53 5.87 0.95
C THR A 37 12.60 6.91 0.55
N PRO A 38 12.37 8.23 0.57
CA PRO A 38 13.39 9.20 0.17
C PRO A 38 14.62 9.21 1.10
N ILE A 39 14.46 8.79 2.36
CA ILE A 39 15.56 8.70 3.33
C ILE A 39 16.48 7.52 2.99
N PHE A 40 15.91 6.37 2.64
CA PHE A 40 16.67 5.14 2.44
C PHE A 40 16.98 4.82 0.97
N VAL A 41 16.39 5.50 -0.02
CA VAL A 41 16.50 5.15 -1.45
C VAL A 41 17.94 4.98 -1.95
N ASN A 42 18.88 5.78 -1.41
CA ASN A 42 20.30 5.76 -1.77
C ASN A 42 21.20 5.03 -0.75
N SER A 43 20.63 4.46 0.31
CA SER A 43 21.36 3.62 1.26
C SER A 43 21.77 2.28 0.62
N GLN A 44 22.65 1.52 1.29
CA GLN A 44 23.00 0.16 0.85
C GLN A 44 21.76 -0.72 0.69
N PHE A 45 20.83 -0.65 1.64
CA PHE A 45 19.56 -1.37 1.57
C PHE A 45 18.71 -0.87 0.38
N GLY A 46 18.54 0.45 0.25
CA GLY A 46 17.74 1.03 -0.83
C GLY A 46 18.29 0.75 -2.21
N ARG A 47 19.61 0.67 -2.40
CA ARG A 47 20.26 0.35 -3.67
C ARG A 47 20.29 -1.14 -4.00
N SER A 48 19.83 -2.01 -3.09
CA SER A 48 19.81 -3.46 -3.31
C SER A 48 18.76 -3.92 -4.33
N ALA A 49 17.76 -3.09 -4.64
CA ALA A 49 16.72 -3.38 -5.64
C ALA A 49 16.59 -2.22 -6.62
N ILE A 50 16.29 -2.51 -7.89
CA ILE A 50 15.81 -1.49 -8.83
C ILE A 50 14.33 -1.21 -8.52
N PHE A 51 13.53 -2.26 -8.37
CA PHE A 51 12.09 -2.17 -8.13
C PHE A 51 11.55 -3.21 -7.12
N ILE A 52 11.67 -4.53 -7.37
CA ILE A 52 11.08 -5.56 -6.50
C ILE A 52 12.05 -6.01 -5.42
N SER A 53 13.10 -6.74 -5.81
CA SER A 53 14.08 -7.31 -4.88
C SER A 53 15.41 -7.49 -5.59
N GLN A 54 16.51 -7.58 -4.83
CA GLN A 54 17.83 -7.84 -5.39
C GLN A 54 17.83 -9.06 -6.32
N ARG A 55 17.21 -10.17 -5.90
CA ARG A 55 17.20 -11.42 -6.66
C ARG A 55 16.43 -11.28 -7.97
N THR A 56 15.18 -10.84 -7.90
CA THR A 56 14.31 -10.74 -9.08
C THR A 56 14.80 -9.69 -10.06
N ASP A 57 15.32 -8.58 -9.57
CA ASP A 57 15.88 -7.52 -10.41
C ASP A 57 17.21 -7.94 -11.04
N THR A 58 18.05 -8.71 -10.32
CA THR A 58 19.28 -9.27 -10.92
C THR A 58 18.95 -10.23 -12.06
N GLU A 59 17.97 -11.11 -11.86
CA GLU A 59 17.52 -12.05 -12.90
C GLU A 59 16.93 -11.31 -14.11
N LEU A 60 16.20 -10.21 -13.89
CA LEU A 60 15.58 -9.44 -14.96
C LEU A 60 16.56 -8.55 -15.74
N PHE A 61 17.47 -7.87 -15.03
CA PHE A 61 18.38 -6.88 -15.62
C PHE A 61 19.78 -7.42 -15.92
N GLY A 62 20.08 -8.67 -15.52
CA GLY A 62 21.32 -9.37 -15.83
C GLY A 62 22.54 -8.95 -15.00
N ALA A 63 22.38 -8.07 -14.03
CA ALA A 63 23.44 -7.64 -13.10
C ALA A 63 22.83 -7.16 -11.77
N ALA A 64 23.66 -7.08 -10.73
CA ALA A 64 23.19 -6.63 -9.43
C ALA A 64 22.69 -5.17 -9.49
N PRO A 65 21.56 -4.83 -8.83
CA PRO A 65 21.02 -3.47 -8.85
C PRO A 65 22.02 -2.39 -8.44
N SER A 66 22.81 -2.62 -7.39
CA SER A 66 23.82 -1.65 -6.96
C SER A 66 24.89 -1.41 -8.03
N GLU A 67 25.34 -2.47 -8.70
CA GLU A 67 26.33 -2.41 -9.78
C GLU A 67 25.78 -1.65 -11.01
N LEU A 68 24.50 -1.87 -11.36
CA LEU A 68 23.81 -1.12 -12.40
C LEU A 68 23.72 0.37 -12.07
N LEU A 69 23.40 0.70 -10.81
CA LEU A 69 23.29 2.07 -10.32
C LEU A 69 24.66 2.76 -10.15
N ASP A 70 25.75 2.02 -10.00
CA ASP A 70 27.12 2.56 -9.94
C ASP A 70 27.65 2.88 -11.34
N ARG A 71 27.32 2.03 -12.33
CA ARG A 71 27.78 2.17 -13.72
C ARG A 71 26.97 3.18 -14.54
N ASN A 72 25.71 3.41 -14.19
CA ASN A 72 24.80 4.27 -14.93
C ASN A 72 24.20 5.35 -14.03
N LYS A 73 24.74 6.57 -14.13
CA LYS A 73 24.35 7.71 -13.28
C LYS A 73 22.95 8.21 -13.61
N GLU A 74 22.54 8.12 -14.87
CA GLU A 74 21.23 8.54 -15.36
C GLU A 74 20.15 7.62 -14.78
N LEU A 75 20.37 6.30 -14.82
CA LEU A 75 19.49 5.31 -14.20
C LEU A 75 19.38 5.53 -12.69
N ALA A 76 20.50 5.77 -12.02
CA ALA A 76 20.50 6.04 -10.58
C ALA A 76 19.69 7.30 -10.24
N THR A 77 19.90 8.38 -10.98
CA THR A 77 19.17 9.65 -10.80
C THR A 77 17.68 9.47 -11.05
N PHE A 78 17.32 8.81 -12.17
CA PHE A 78 15.93 8.51 -12.50
C PHE A 78 15.26 7.70 -11.40
N ARG A 79 15.91 6.63 -10.93
CA ARG A 79 15.39 5.79 -9.85
C ARG A 79 15.17 6.58 -8.56
N THR A 80 16.12 7.42 -8.16
CA THR A 80 15.98 8.26 -6.96
C THR A 80 14.79 9.20 -7.07
N LEU A 81 14.63 9.88 -8.21
CA LEU A 81 13.50 10.78 -8.45
C LEU A 81 12.17 10.03 -8.46
N PHE A 82 12.11 8.90 -9.17
CA PHE A 82 10.92 8.07 -9.25
C PHE A 82 10.49 7.55 -7.88
N MET A 83 11.43 6.98 -7.10
CA MET A 83 11.14 6.45 -5.76
C MET A 83 10.79 7.57 -4.78
N THR A 84 11.40 8.75 -4.90
CA THR A 84 11.03 9.92 -4.08
C THR A 84 9.59 10.36 -4.38
N ASN A 85 9.22 10.43 -5.65
CA ASN A 85 7.86 10.76 -6.07
C ASN A 85 6.84 9.68 -5.63
N ALA A 86 7.19 8.40 -5.79
CA ALA A 86 6.39 7.29 -5.30
C ALA A 86 6.21 7.36 -3.78
N GLY A 87 7.27 7.67 -3.03
CA GLY A 87 7.22 7.89 -1.59
C GLY A 87 6.26 9.01 -1.21
N GLY A 88 6.34 10.17 -1.85
CA GLY A 88 5.40 11.28 -1.66
C GLY A 88 3.94 10.89 -1.96
N SER A 89 3.73 10.12 -3.02
CA SER A 89 2.40 9.61 -3.39
C SER A 89 1.85 8.65 -2.34
N LEU A 90 2.69 7.77 -1.78
CA LEU A 90 2.31 6.87 -0.68
C LEU A 90 1.95 7.64 0.59
N VAL A 91 2.63 8.75 0.90
CA VAL A 91 2.25 9.62 2.01
C VAL A 91 0.86 10.20 1.80
N ILE A 92 0.56 10.75 0.61
CA ILE A 92 -0.77 11.28 0.28
C ILE A 92 -1.84 10.18 0.43
N ILE A 93 -1.61 9.01 -0.15
CA ILE A 93 -2.51 7.86 -0.06
C ILE A 93 -2.73 7.45 1.39
N GLY A 94 -1.67 7.35 2.18
CA GLY A 94 -1.75 6.97 3.58
C GLY A 94 -2.56 7.97 4.42
N ILE A 95 -2.37 9.28 4.21
CA ILE A 95 -3.18 10.34 4.86
C ILE A 95 -4.65 10.18 4.48
N LEU A 96 -4.96 9.97 3.20
CA LEU A 96 -6.34 9.82 2.72
C LEU A 96 -7.01 8.57 3.32
N ILE A 97 -6.33 7.43 3.33
CA ILE A 97 -6.84 6.19 3.91
C ILE A 97 -7.11 6.38 5.41
N VAL A 98 -6.16 6.95 6.17
CA VAL A 98 -6.33 7.20 7.60
C VAL A 98 -7.49 8.16 7.85
N SER A 99 -7.60 9.23 7.06
CA SER A 99 -8.66 10.22 7.20
C SER A 99 -10.04 9.63 6.91
N LEU A 100 -10.17 8.85 5.83
CA LEU A 100 -11.43 8.18 5.48
C LEU A 100 -11.83 7.13 6.51
N ALA A 101 -10.87 6.35 7.02
CA ALA A 101 -11.13 5.36 8.05
C ALA A 101 -11.57 6.04 9.37
N TRP A 102 -10.89 7.11 9.78
CA TRP A 102 -11.11 7.76 11.06
C TRP A 102 -12.32 8.70 11.10
N PHE A 103 -12.52 9.50 10.05
CA PHE A 103 -13.59 10.50 10.01
C PHE A 103 -14.81 10.06 9.20
N GLY A 104 -14.66 9.11 8.28
CA GLY A 104 -15.78 8.58 7.50
C GLY A 104 -16.29 7.26 8.06
N LEU A 105 -15.51 6.20 7.90
CA LEU A 105 -15.93 4.82 8.20
C LEU A 105 -16.31 4.65 9.68
N ARG A 106 -15.50 5.18 10.61
CA ARG A 106 -15.80 5.17 12.05
C ARG A 106 -17.12 5.87 12.40
N GLN A 107 -17.55 6.83 11.58
CA GLN A 107 -18.84 7.52 11.71
C GLN A 107 -19.97 6.82 10.93
N HIS A 108 -19.79 5.53 10.56
CA HIS A 108 -20.76 4.71 9.81
C HIS A 108 -21.09 5.26 8.42
N GLN A 109 -20.21 6.08 7.84
CA GLN A 109 -20.45 6.65 6.51
C GLN A 109 -20.15 5.61 5.42
N VAL A 110 -21.20 5.11 4.77
CA VAL A 110 -21.10 4.06 3.73
C VAL A 110 -20.23 4.49 2.56
N TRP A 111 -20.27 5.77 2.17
CA TRP A 111 -19.44 6.28 1.07
C TRP A 111 -17.94 6.12 1.37
N ALA A 112 -17.53 6.33 2.63
CA ALA A 112 -16.12 6.21 3.02
C ALA A 112 -15.65 4.76 2.92
N PHE A 113 -16.50 3.81 3.32
CA PHE A 113 -16.25 2.37 3.12
C PHE A 113 -16.05 2.04 1.64
N VAL A 114 -17.00 2.44 0.79
CA VAL A 114 -16.95 2.15 -0.64
C VAL A 114 -15.69 2.74 -1.27
N THR A 115 -15.34 4.00 -0.93
CA THR A 115 -14.10 4.62 -1.42
C THR A 115 -12.85 3.85 -0.99
N LEU A 116 -12.75 3.43 0.28
CA LEU A 116 -11.62 2.65 0.79
C LEU A 116 -11.48 1.30 0.08
N VAL A 117 -12.61 0.60 -0.15
CA VAL A 117 -12.63 -0.68 -0.87
C VAL A 117 -12.20 -0.51 -2.32
N LEU A 118 -12.79 0.46 -3.03
CA LEU A 118 -12.45 0.72 -4.43
C LEU A 118 -10.99 1.15 -4.59
N ALA A 119 -10.49 2.00 -3.69
CA ALA A 119 -9.09 2.41 -3.67
C ALA A 119 -8.13 1.22 -3.43
N GLY A 120 -8.52 0.26 -2.60
CA GLY A 120 -7.74 -0.98 -2.42
C GLY A 120 -7.76 -1.89 -3.63
N LEU A 121 -8.93 -2.07 -4.26
CA LEU A 121 -9.09 -2.99 -5.39
C LEU A 121 -8.50 -2.47 -6.70
N VAL A 122 -8.56 -1.15 -6.94
CA VAL A 122 -8.09 -0.54 -8.20
C VAL A 122 -6.58 -0.73 -8.40
N VAL A 123 -5.83 -1.03 -7.34
CA VAL A 123 -4.38 -1.24 -7.39
C VAL A 123 -4.02 -2.60 -8.01
N LEU A 124 -4.89 -3.61 -7.91
CA LEU A 124 -4.60 -4.99 -8.34
C LEU A 124 -4.28 -5.11 -9.85
N PRO A 125 -5.00 -4.45 -10.78
CA PRO A 125 -4.62 -4.44 -12.20
C PRO A 125 -3.22 -3.85 -12.44
N TYR A 126 -2.82 -2.82 -11.70
CA TYR A 126 -1.50 -2.21 -11.84
C TYR A 126 -0.40 -3.12 -11.31
N TRP A 127 -0.67 -3.93 -10.28
CA TRP A 127 0.28 -4.94 -9.82
C TRP A 127 0.53 -6.00 -10.87
N TYR A 128 -0.52 -6.43 -11.57
CA TYR A 128 -0.35 -7.32 -12.71
C TYR A 128 0.58 -6.70 -13.76
N LEU A 129 0.41 -5.41 -14.09
CA LEU A 129 1.29 -4.71 -15.04
C LEU A 129 2.73 -4.61 -14.54
N ILE A 130 2.94 -4.40 -13.24
CA ILE A 130 4.27 -4.35 -12.60
C ILE A 130 4.95 -5.73 -12.65
N PHE A 131 4.22 -6.81 -12.40
CA PHE A 131 4.78 -8.16 -12.37
C PHE A 131 4.96 -8.77 -13.77
N LYS A 132 4.20 -8.30 -14.76
CA LYS A 132 4.21 -8.82 -16.14
C LYS A 132 5.62 -8.96 -16.75
N PRO A 133 6.56 -8.00 -16.64
CA PRO A 133 7.91 -8.15 -17.19
C PRO A 133 8.67 -9.34 -16.59
N TYR A 134 8.57 -9.54 -15.28
CA TYR A 134 9.20 -10.65 -14.57
C TYR A 134 8.59 -12.00 -15.00
N LEU A 135 7.25 -12.06 -15.06
CA LEU A 135 6.53 -13.26 -15.49
C LEU A 135 6.87 -13.63 -16.94
N ASN A 136 6.95 -12.63 -17.84
CA ASN A 136 7.33 -12.83 -19.23
C ASN A 136 8.78 -13.33 -19.39
N ALA A 137 9.66 -12.96 -18.46
CA ALA A 137 11.03 -13.44 -18.40
C ALA A 137 11.17 -14.83 -17.73
N GLY A 138 10.06 -15.45 -17.31
CA GLY A 138 10.08 -16.73 -16.59
C GLY A 138 10.56 -16.63 -15.14
N ILE A 139 10.63 -15.42 -14.58
CA ILE A 139 11.11 -15.17 -13.22
C ILE A 139 9.97 -15.41 -12.23
N SER A 140 10.16 -16.38 -11.32
CA SER A 140 9.21 -16.65 -10.23
C SER A 140 9.38 -15.61 -9.13
N ILE A 141 8.34 -14.85 -8.79
CA ILE A 141 8.34 -13.91 -7.66
C ILE A 141 7.83 -14.64 -6.41
N ARG A 142 8.65 -14.72 -5.37
CA ARG A 142 8.27 -15.36 -4.09
C ARG A 142 7.71 -14.32 -3.14
N PHE A 143 6.96 -14.76 -2.13
CA PHE A 143 6.43 -13.87 -1.11
C PHE A 143 7.51 -13.02 -0.43
N GLY A 144 8.68 -13.62 -0.12
CA GLY A 144 9.80 -12.90 0.49
C GLY A 144 10.51 -11.90 -0.42
N ASP A 145 10.25 -11.92 -1.74
CA ASP A 145 10.75 -10.90 -2.66
C ASP A 145 9.88 -9.63 -2.64
N LEU A 146 8.62 -9.72 -2.20
CA LEU A 146 7.68 -8.62 -2.32
C LEU A 146 7.95 -7.55 -1.25
N PRO A 147 8.12 -6.28 -1.66
CA PRO A 147 8.15 -5.18 -0.72
C PRO A 147 6.91 -5.17 0.18
N PRO A 148 7.03 -4.77 1.46
CA PRO A 148 5.92 -4.77 2.43
C PRO A 148 4.63 -4.08 1.98
N ILE A 149 4.75 -3.08 1.10
CA ILE A 149 3.60 -2.35 0.52
C ILE A 149 2.67 -3.25 -0.30
N PHE A 150 3.14 -4.38 -0.84
CA PHE A 150 2.32 -5.29 -1.65
C PHE A 150 1.49 -6.25 -0.81
N TRP A 151 1.95 -6.64 0.38
CA TRP A 151 1.29 -7.70 1.14
C TRP A 151 0.63 -7.20 2.42
N ILE A 152 1.20 -6.24 3.16
CA ILE A 152 0.56 -5.78 4.40
C ILE A 152 -0.80 -5.11 4.12
N PRO A 153 -0.91 -4.13 3.21
CA PRO A 153 -2.21 -3.52 2.89
C PRO A 153 -3.21 -4.53 2.33
N THR A 154 -2.76 -5.50 1.53
CA THR A 154 -3.61 -6.54 0.94
C THR A 154 -4.19 -7.48 1.98
N LEU A 155 -3.35 -7.94 2.92
CA LEU A 155 -3.79 -8.79 4.02
C LEU A 155 -4.77 -8.06 4.94
N ALA A 156 -4.63 -6.74 5.09
CA ALA A 156 -5.59 -5.92 5.82
C ALA A 156 -6.88 -5.66 5.03
N LEU A 157 -6.83 -5.61 3.69
CA LEU A 157 -7.96 -5.26 2.84
C LEU A 157 -9.11 -6.27 2.96
N LEU A 158 -8.83 -7.57 2.91
CA LEU A 158 -9.86 -8.62 2.99
C LEU A 158 -10.69 -8.57 4.29
N PRO A 159 -10.08 -8.62 5.51
CA PRO A 159 -10.84 -8.45 6.74
C PRO A 159 -11.49 -7.07 6.81
N GLY A 160 -10.81 -6.02 6.32
CA GLY A 160 -11.39 -4.67 6.21
C GLY A 160 -12.72 -4.64 5.45
N ILE A 161 -12.79 -5.30 4.30
CA ILE A 161 -14.00 -5.44 3.48
C ILE A 161 -15.06 -6.25 4.23
N ILE A 162 -14.71 -7.45 4.69
CA ILE A 162 -15.66 -8.40 5.29
C ILE A 162 -16.32 -7.79 6.52
N PHE A 163 -15.52 -7.31 7.47
CA PHE A 163 -16.04 -6.77 8.72
C PHE A 163 -16.69 -5.39 8.55
N GLY A 164 -16.24 -4.60 7.56
CA GLY A 164 -16.85 -3.30 7.26
C GLY A 164 -18.26 -3.47 6.70
N TRP A 165 -18.45 -4.44 5.82
CA TRP A 165 -19.76 -4.79 5.29
C TRP A 165 -20.72 -5.30 6.37
N LEU A 166 -20.24 -6.16 7.27
CA LEU A 166 -21.04 -6.65 8.39
C LEU A 166 -21.40 -5.53 9.37
N GLY A 167 -20.45 -4.67 9.70
CA GLY A 167 -20.61 -3.61 10.69
C GLY A 167 -21.44 -2.41 10.21
N LEU A 168 -21.59 -2.19 8.91
CA LEU A 168 -22.49 -1.16 8.36
C LEU A 168 -23.94 -1.62 8.27
N ARG A 169 -24.20 -2.92 8.46
CA ARG A 169 -25.55 -3.52 8.40
C ARG A 169 -26.17 -3.75 9.78
N SER A 170 -25.35 -3.72 10.84
CA SER A 170 -25.75 -3.85 12.25
C SER A 170 -26.12 -2.50 12.84
#